data_AF-A0A1L9VCC7-F1
#
_entry.id   AF-A0A1L9VCC7-F1
#
_cell.length_a   1.000
_cell.length_b   1.000
_cell.length_c   1.000
_cell.angle_alpha   90.00
_cell.angle_beta   90.00
_cell.angle_gamma   90.00
#
_symmetry.space_group_name_H-M   'P 1'
#
loop_
_entity.id
_entity.type
_entity.pdbx_description
1 polymer ?
#
loop_
_entity_poly.entity_id
_entity_poly.type
_entity_poly.pdbx_seq_one_letter_code
_entity_poly.pdbx_strand_id
1 'polypeptide(L)'
;MPHPPEYIEFLKSMENSKQYQILNNLVTNPGASVDNALDQITDLTISALAPSDDENFTPGNVDYIISFTLMMLVQRLEPTKHSKLVQFLYGLQKCTVADPATGQPLTVGPTKAVLWTNLPSFGYTEMETWDECGGEYKDPETPDLQGEQRQRWINENAFIAQLTQAANISYKPPLDQGDNIHPIDRSYRALRVFKLALENDDIPMPTLARTAAMEAACIWFIYAAARVWDNVRYGRNYDPEDFGTGPGCEAFAARGWKGYERDRWEAWGERLREARGVCGDERMEGLIDEALGFMGRVVD
;
A
#
# COMPACT_ATOMS: atom_id res chain seq x y z
N MET A 1 -0.19 -22.40 -6.73
CA MET A 1 -1.22 -23.20 -7.46
C MET A 1 -1.75 -22.30 -8.55
N PRO A 2 -1.98 -22.76 -9.79
CA PRO A 2 -2.63 -21.93 -10.79
C PRO A 2 -4.02 -21.50 -10.28
N HIS A 3 -4.39 -20.24 -10.48
CA HIS A 3 -5.69 -19.72 -10.08
C HIS A 3 -6.83 -20.51 -10.75
N PRO A 4 -7.96 -20.70 -10.06
CA PRO A 4 -9.12 -21.37 -10.66
C PRO A 4 -9.60 -20.61 -11.91
N PRO A 5 -10.19 -21.30 -12.92
CA PRO A 5 -10.66 -20.66 -14.15
C PRO A 5 -11.58 -19.47 -13.92
N GLU A 6 -12.46 -19.55 -12.91
CA GLU A 6 -13.38 -18.48 -12.51
C GLU A 6 -12.64 -17.20 -12.10
N TYR A 7 -11.49 -17.31 -11.43
CA TYR A 7 -10.67 -16.16 -11.07
C TYR A 7 -10.01 -15.53 -12.29
N ILE A 8 -9.59 -16.33 -13.28
CA ILE A 8 -9.04 -15.81 -14.54
C ILE A 8 -10.11 -15.03 -15.32
N GLU A 9 -11.34 -15.56 -15.36
CA GLU A 9 -12.48 -14.86 -15.99
C GLU A 9 -12.83 -13.57 -15.25
N PHE A 10 -12.78 -13.59 -13.91
CA PHE A 10 -12.93 -12.41 -13.09
C PHE A 10 -11.86 -11.34 -13.38
N LEU A 11 -10.58 -11.69 -13.42
CA LEU A 11 -9.52 -10.74 -13.78
C LEU A 11 -9.74 -10.11 -15.16
N LYS A 12 -10.17 -10.91 -16.14
CA LYS A 12 -10.50 -10.40 -17.48
C LYS A 12 -11.71 -9.46 -17.46
N SER A 13 -12.72 -9.74 -16.63
CA SER A 13 -13.87 -8.84 -16.51
C SER A 13 -13.46 -7.50 -15.88
N MET A 14 -12.55 -7.53 -14.90
CA MET A 14 -11.96 -6.32 -14.31
C MET A 14 -11.18 -5.49 -15.33
N GLU A 15 -10.36 -6.12 -16.18
CA GLU A 15 -9.63 -5.44 -17.27
C GLU A 15 -10.57 -4.79 -18.30
N ASN A 16 -11.75 -5.35 -18.51
CA ASN A 16 -12.77 -4.80 -19.41
C ASN A 16 -13.63 -3.72 -18.76
N SER A 17 -13.50 -3.47 -17.46
CA SER A 17 -14.28 -2.45 -16.75
C SER A 17 -13.88 -1.03 -17.19
N LYS A 18 -14.84 -0.09 -17.12
CA LYS A 18 -14.59 1.33 -17.42
C LYS A 18 -13.52 1.91 -16.49
N GLN A 19 -13.57 1.51 -15.22
CA GLN A 19 -12.63 1.85 -14.15
C GLN A 19 -11.20 1.51 -14.55
N TYR A 20 -10.95 0.26 -14.96
CA TYR A 20 -9.63 -0.17 -15.42
C TYR A 20 -9.19 0.63 -16.63
N GLN A 21 -10.07 0.85 -17.62
CA GLN A 21 -9.71 1.60 -18.82
C GLN A 21 -9.32 3.05 -18.52
N ILE A 22 -10.00 3.70 -17.57
CA ILE A 22 -9.66 5.06 -17.11
C ILE A 22 -8.27 5.07 -16.45
N LEU A 23 -8.02 4.17 -15.50
CA LEU A 23 -6.73 4.09 -14.80
C LEU A 23 -5.59 3.67 -15.74
N ASN A 24 -5.83 2.71 -16.64
CA ASN A 24 -4.87 2.25 -17.61
C ASN A 24 -4.52 3.37 -18.61
N ASN A 25 -5.50 4.14 -19.09
CA ASN A 25 -5.23 5.32 -19.92
C ASN A 25 -4.39 6.36 -19.15
N LEU A 26 -4.66 6.58 -17.86
CA LEU A 26 -3.88 7.53 -17.04
C LEU A 26 -2.38 7.19 -17.02
N VAL A 27 -2.02 5.91 -16.97
CA VAL A 27 -0.62 5.45 -16.91
C VAL A 27 0.03 5.17 -18.26
N THR A 28 -0.76 4.84 -19.29
CA THR A 28 -0.23 4.51 -20.64
C THR A 28 -0.20 5.69 -21.59
N ASN A 29 -1.09 6.68 -21.41
CA ASN A 29 -1.14 7.87 -22.24
C ASN A 29 -0.44 9.05 -21.55
N PRO A 30 0.68 9.57 -22.11
CA PRO A 30 1.41 10.70 -21.54
C PRO A 30 0.53 11.95 -21.37
N GLY A 31 -0.41 12.18 -22.29
CA GLY A 31 -1.31 13.34 -22.29
C GLY A 31 -2.54 13.21 -21.37
N ALA A 32 -2.77 12.04 -20.77
CA ALA A 32 -3.86 11.89 -19.80
C ALA A 32 -3.54 12.63 -18.49
N SER A 33 -4.49 13.43 -18.01
CA SER A 33 -4.41 14.16 -16.74
C SER A 33 -5.15 13.45 -15.62
N VAL A 34 -4.70 13.67 -14.39
CA VAL A 34 -5.36 13.15 -13.18
C VAL A 34 -6.77 13.74 -13.03
N ASP A 35 -6.94 15.05 -13.26
CA ASP A 35 -8.24 15.73 -13.14
C ASP A 35 -9.30 15.10 -14.06
N ASN A 36 -8.94 14.79 -15.31
CA ASN A 36 -9.87 14.14 -16.24
C ASN A 36 -10.23 12.71 -15.76
N ALA A 37 -9.28 11.97 -15.19
CA ALA A 37 -9.60 10.66 -14.60
C ALA A 37 -10.54 10.79 -13.39
N LEU A 38 -10.36 11.82 -12.55
CA LEU A 38 -11.24 12.10 -11.41
C LEU A 38 -12.66 12.47 -11.87
N ASP A 39 -12.77 13.31 -12.90
CA ASP A 39 -14.06 13.69 -13.49
C ASP A 39 -14.78 12.45 -14.05
N GLN A 40 -14.07 11.62 -14.83
CA GLN A 40 -14.66 10.39 -15.40
C GLN A 40 -15.15 9.41 -14.32
N ILE A 41 -14.42 9.26 -13.21
CA ILE A 41 -14.84 8.40 -12.10
C ILE A 41 -16.01 9.01 -11.32
N THR A 42 -16.01 10.32 -11.14
CA THR A 42 -17.14 11.05 -10.53
C THR A 42 -18.40 10.90 -11.37
N ASP A 43 -18.31 11.09 -12.68
CA ASP A 43 -19.42 10.91 -13.62
C ASP A 43 -19.93 9.47 -13.66
N LEU A 44 -19.01 8.49 -13.59
CA LEU A 44 -19.36 7.07 -13.51
C LEU A 44 -20.12 6.76 -12.22
N THR A 45 -19.70 7.36 -11.11
CA THR A 45 -20.36 7.23 -9.80
C THR A 45 -21.77 7.81 -9.83
N ILE A 46 -21.94 9.01 -10.40
CA ILE A 46 -23.24 9.67 -10.53
C ILE A 46 -24.16 8.84 -11.44
N SER A 47 -23.62 8.31 -12.54
CA SER A 47 -24.37 7.45 -13.46
C SER A 47 -24.86 6.17 -12.76
N ALA A 48 -24.09 5.61 -11.82
CA ALA A 48 -24.47 4.44 -11.05
C ALA A 48 -25.59 4.69 -10.02
N LEU A 49 -26.00 5.95 -9.81
CA LEU A 49 -27.18 6.30 -9.01
C LEU A 49 -28.49 6.22 -9.80
N ALA A 50 -28.41 6.23 -11.14
CA ALA A 50 -29.59 6.12 -11.99
C ALA A 50 -30.08 4.67 -12.05
N PRO A 51 -31.40 4.43 -12.28
CA PRO A 51 -31.91 3.10 -12.57
C PRO A 51 -31.15 2.46 -13.73
N SER A 52 -30.67 1.25 -13.52
CA SER A 52 -29.88 0.47 -14.47
C SER A 52 -30.44 -0.94 -14.55
N ASP A 53 -30.45 -1.53 -15.75
CA ASP A 53 -30.78 -2.95 -15.95
C ASP A 53 -29.63 -3.87 -15.47
N ASP A 54 -28.43 -3.31 -15.31
CA ASP A 54 -27.31 -3.98 -14.66
C ASP A 54 -27.36 -3.73 -13.15
N GLU A 55 -27.81 -4.74 -12.40
CA GLU A 55 -27.87 -4.72 -10.93
C GLU A 55 -26.49 -4.55 -10.28
N ASN A 56 -25.40 -4.83 -11.01
CA ASN A 56 -24.05 -4.63 -10.51
C ASN A 56 -23.53 -3.22 -10.76
N PHE A 57 -24.24 -2.37 -11.50
CA PHE A 57 -23.84 -1.00 -11.73
C PHE A 57 -24.31 -0.08 -10.59
N THR A 58 -23.68 -0.23 -9.43
CA THR A 58 -23.96 0.56 -8.21
C THR A 58 -22.74 1.36 -7.78
N PRO A 59 -22.88 2.46 -7.01
CA PRO A 59 -21.72 3.23 -6.53
C PRO A 59 -20.77 2.39 -5.68
N GLY A 60 -21.29 1.43 -4.90
CA GLY A 60 -20.47 0.50 -4.12
C GLY A 60 -19.61 -0.40 -5.01
N ASN A 61 -20.17 -0.89 -6.13
CA ASN A 61 -19.38 -1.66 -7.09
C ASN A 61 -18.41 -0.78 -7.88
N VAL A 62 -18.74 0.50 -8.15
CA VAL A 62 -17.76 1.44 -8.72
C VAL A 62 -16.55 1.59 -7.80
N ASP A 63 -16.78 1.76 -6.50
CA ASP A 63 -15.73 1.83 -5.45
C ASP A 63 -14.86 0.57 -5.38
N TYR A 64 -15.50 -0.60 -5.31
CA TYR A 64 -14.79 -1.88 -5.30
C TYR A 64 -13.94 -2.09 -6.55
N ILE A 65 -14.54 -1.91 -7.74
CA ILE A 65 -13.83 -2.13 -9.01
C ILE A 65 -12.67 -1.13 -9.17
N ILE A 66 -12.84 0.14 -8.76
CA ILE A 66 -11.73 1.10 -8.78
C ILE A 66 -10.59 0.65 -7.87
N SER A 67 -10.92 0.24 -6.64
CA SER A 67 -9.93 -0.22 -5.67
C SER A 67 -9.17 -1.44 -6.17
N PHE A 68 -9.89 -2.42 -6.72
CA PHE A 68 -9.31 -3.66 -7.24
C PHE A 68 -8.45 -3.43 -8.48
N THR A 69 -8.97 -2.70 -9.47
CA THR A 69 -8.24 -2.43 -10.72
C THR A 69 -7.02 -1.53 -10.50
N LEU A 70 -7.07 -0.62 -9.52
CA LEU A 70 -5.90 0.13 -9.07
C LEU A 70 -4.81 -0.82 -8.54
N MET A 71 -5.15 -1.74 -7.63
CA MET A 71 -4.20 -2.69 -7.07
C MET A 71 -3.63 -3.64 -8.14
N MET A 72 -4.47 -4.12 -9.08
CA MET A 72 -4.00 -4.89 -10.23
C MET A 72 -2.98 -4.14 -11.08
N LEU A 73 -3.23 -2.85 -11.34
CA LEU A 73 -2.34 -2.02 -12.18
C LEU A 73 -1.02 -1.75 -11.47
N VAL A 74 -1.04 -1.36 -10.20
CA VAL A 74 0.21 -1.01 -9.48
C VAL A 74 1.13 -2.21 -9.36
N GLN A 75 0.60 -3.42 -9.14
CA GLN A 75 1.39 -4.66 -9.12
C GLN A 75 2.12 -4.91 -10.46
N ARG A 76 1.57 -4.47 -11.59
CA ARG A 76 2.15 -4.67 -12.93
C ARG A 76 3.08 -3.53 -13.38
N LEU A 77 3.01 -2.39 -12.72
CA LEU A 77 3.76 -1.20 -13.09
C LEU A 77 5.05 -1.09 -12.30
N GLU A 78 6.13 -0.71 -13.00
CA GLU A 78 7.35 -0.25 -12.36
C GLU A 78 7.06 0.87 -11.36
N PRO A 79 7.72 0.91 -10.19
CA PRO A 79 7.47 1.91 -9.14
C PRO A 79 7.50 3.37 -9.62
N THR A 80 8.38 3.66 -10.59
CA THR A 80 8.54 5.01 -11.17
C THR A 80 7.30 5.48 -11.95
N LYS A 81 6.39 4.58 -12.32
CA LYS A 81 5.15 4.88 -13.05
C LYS A 81 3.93 5.05 -12.14
N HIS A 82 4.08 4.88 -10.82
CA HIS A 82 2.97 4.98 -9.87
C HIS A 82 2.52 6.41 -9.57
N SER A 83 3.34 7.42 -9.86
CA SER A 83 3.10 8.81 -9.46
C SER A 83 1.70 9.35 -9.83
N LYS A 84 1.22 9.10 -11.06
CA LYS A 84 -0.13 9.51 -11.47
C LYS A 84 -1.24 8.77 -10.73
N LEU A 85 -1.03 7.50 -10.39
CA LEU A 85 -2.00 6.71 -9.61
C LEU A 85 -2.06 7.16 -8.14
N VAL A 86 -0.91 7.52 -7.56
CA VAL A 86 -0.84 8.12 -6.21
C VAL A 86 -1.58 9.46 -6.19
N GLN A 87 -1.33 10.32 -7.18
CA GLN A 87 -2.03 11.60 -7.34
C GLN A 87 -3.54 11.40 -7.56
N PHE A 88 -3.92 10.41 -8.35
CA PHE A 88 -5.32 10.05 -8.57
C PHE A 88 -6.01 9.65 -7.27
N LEU A 89 -5.47 8.71 -6.50
CA LEU A 89 -6.12 8.28 -5.25
C LEU A 89 -6.16 9.39 -4.20
N TYR A 90 -5.09 10.20 -4.11
CA TYR A 90 -5.05 11.40 -3.27
C TYR A 90 -6.10 12.46 -3.68
N GLY A 91 -6.31 12.64 -4.99
CA GLY A 91 -7.34 13.53 -5.52
C GLY A 91 -8.75 12.99 -5.28
N LEU A 92 -8.94 11.68 -5.51
CA LEU A 92 -10.21 10.99 -5.32
C LEU A 92 -10.70 11.11 -3.88
N GLN A 93 -9.80 10.96 -2.90
CA GLN A 93 -10.10 11.21 -1.48
C GLN A 93 -10.74 12.60 -1.22
N LYS A 94 -10.49 13.59 -2.06
CA LYS A 94 -11.02 14.95 -1.90
C LYS A 94 -12.31 15.19 -2.67
N CYS A 95 -12.74 14.23 -3.49
CA CYS A 95 -14.00 14.30 -4.21
C CYS A 95 -15.16 14.05 -3.23
N THR A 96 -16.22 14.83 -3.37
CA THR A 96 -17.48 14.62 -2.67
C THR A 96 -18.59 14.56 -3.70
N VAL A 97 -19.22 13.38 -3.82
CA VAL A 97 -20.42 13.21 -4.64
C VAL A 97 -21.64 13.40 -3.75
N ALA A 98 -22.54 14.30 -4.14
CA ALA A 98 -23.80 14.47 -3.43
C ALA A 98 -24.85 13.48 -3.97
N ASP A 99 -25.60 12.83 -3.09
CA ASP A 99 -26.79 12.07 -3.45
C ASP A 99 -27.86 13.03 -3.99
N PRO A 100 -28.31 12.89 -5.26
CA PRO A 100 -29.32 13.78 -5.85
C PRO A 100 -30.64 13.81 -5.08
N ALA A 101 -31.00 12.75 -4.35
CA ALA A 101 -32.25 12.68 -3.61
C ALA A 101 -32.22 13.46 -2.29
N THR A 102 -31.05 13.51 -1.63
CA THR A 102 -30.92 14.06 -0.27
C THR A 102 -30.03 15.30 -0.18
N GLY A 103 -29.21 15.56 -1.20
CA GLY A 103 -28.16 16.58 -1.21
C GLY A 103 -27.01 16.31 -0.24
N GLN A 104 -27.02 15.16 0.46
CA GLN A 104 -25.98 14.77 1.40
C GLN A 104 -24.81 14.07 0.68
N PRO A 105 -23.60 14.03 1.27
CA PRO A 105 -22.52 13.21 0.75
C PRO A 105 -22.97 11.76 0.57
N LEU A 106 -22.68 11.19 -0.60
CA LEU A 106 -23.00 9.81 -0.94
C LEU A 106 -22.24 8.87 -0.01
N THR A 107 -22.95 7.95 0.63
CA THR A 107 -22.37 6.93 1.51
C THR A 107 -22.59 5.54 0.94
N VAL A 108 -21.62 4.65 1.09
CA VAL A 108 -21.71 3.26 0.61
C VAL A 108 -21.44 2.25 1.73
N GLY A 109 -21.91 1.02 1.54
CA GLY A 109 -21.65 -0.10 2.44
C GLY A 109 -22.38 -0.03 3.79
N PRO A 110 -22.17 -1.05 4.65
CA PRO A 110 -22.85 -1.18 5.93
C PRO A 110 -22.42 -0.12 6.96
N THR A 111 -21.20 0.41 6.84
CA THR A 111 -20.64 1.44 7.73
C THR A 111 -21.10 2.86 7.37
N LYS A 112 -21.78 3.04 6.23
CA LYS A 112 -22.17 4.35 5.68
C LYS A 112 -20.98 5.31 5.56
N ALA A 113 -19.81 4.77 5.19
CA ALA A 113 -18.63 5.57 4.90
C ALA A 113 -18.91 6.50 3.72
N VAL A 114 -18.43 7.75 3.81
CA VAL A 114 -18.54 8.75 2.74
C VAL A 114 -17.69 8.29 1.57
N LEU A 115 -18.35 8.06 0.44
CA LEU A 115 -17.72 7.56 -0.76
C LEU A 115 -16.63 8.53 -1.22
N TRP A 116 -15.52 7.96 -1.68
CA TRP A 116 -14.28 8.61 -2.03
C TRP A 116 -13.53 9.25 -0.86
N THR A 117 -14.18 10.03 0.01
CA THR A 117 -13.50 10.61 1.18
C THR A 117 -12.92 9.56 2.11
N ASN A 118 -13.66 8.49 2.41
CA ASN A 118 -13.20 7.43 3.28
C ASN A 118 -12.55 6.25 2.52
N LEU A 119 -12.61 6.23 1.18
CA LEU A 119 -12.15 5.13 0.33
C LEU A 119 -12.55 3.73 0.87
N PRO A 120 -13.85 3.46 1.04
CA PRO A 120 -14.31 2.30 1.82
C PRO A 120 -13.83 0.95 1.28
N SER A 121 -13.67 0.82 -0.05
CA SER A 121 -13.16 -0.41 -0.64
C SER A 121 -11.64 -0.55 -0.65
N PHE A 122 -10.92 0.57 -0.65
CA PHE A 122 -9.47 0.54 -0.84
C PHE A 122 -8.74 -0.21 0.28
N GLY A 123 -9.17 -0.05 1.54
CA GLY A 123 -8.51 -0.67 2.69
C GLY A 123 -8.49 -2.20 2.65
N TYR A 124 -9.64 -2.83 2.43
CA TYR A 124 -9.70 -4.30 2.39
C TYR A 124 -9.15 -4.86 1.08
N THR A 125 -9.33 -4.18 -0.06
CA THR A 125 -8.76 -4.63 -1.32
C THR A 125 -7.24 -4.61 -1.32
N GLU A 126 -6.63 -3.54 -0.77
CA GLU A 126 -5.18 -3.46 -0.55
C GLU A 126 -4.70 -4.57 0.39
N MET A 127 -5.46 -4.89 1.43
CA MET A 127 -5.10 -5.96 2.35
C MET A 127 -5.11 -7.33 1.69
N GLU A 128 -6.18 -7.64 0.96
CA GLU A 128 -6.33 -8.91 0.25
C GLU A 128 -5.19 -9.10 -0.75
N THR A 129 -4.87 -8.09 -1.57
CA THR A 129 -3.77 -8.19 -2.55
C THR A 129 -2.40 -8.30 -1.90
N TRP A 130 -2.19 -7.62 -0.77
CA TRP A 130 -0.94 -7.66 -0.02
C TRP A 130 -0.72 -9.02 0.65
N ASP A 131 -1.76 -9.60 1.26
CA ASP A 131 -1.71 -10.92 1.91
C ASP A 131 -1.63 -12.06 0.87
N GLU A 132 -2.11 -11.85 -0.36
CA GLU A 132 -1.86 -12.72 -1.51
C GLU A 132 -0.41 -12.70 -2.01
N CYS A 133 0.50 -11.92 -1.41
CA CYS A 133 1.95 -11.91 -1.68
C CYS A 133 2.33 -11.88 -3.18
N GLY A 134 1.63 -11.05 -3.98
CA GLY A 134 1.84 -10.97 -5.43
C GLY A 134 1.05 -11.99 -6.26
N GLY A 135 0.00 -12.56 -5.69
CA GLY A 135 -0.93 -13.51 -6.33
C GLY A 135 -0.74 -14.98 -5.92
N GLU A 136 0.17 -15.28 -5.00
CA GLU A 136 0.27 -16.59 -4.33
C GLU A 136 0.47 -16.42 -2.84
N TYR A 137 -0.26 -17.18 -2.01
CA TYR A 137 -0.07 -17.26 -0.56
C TYR A 137 1.24 -17.97 -0.17
N LYS A 138 2.38 -17.40 -0.59
CA LYS A 138 3.73 -17.80 -0.23
C LYS A 138 4.38 -16.67 0.57
N ASP A 139 5.04 -17.03 1.66
CA ASP A 139 5.59 -16.03 2.57
C ASP A 139 6.73 -15.24 1.88
N PRO A 140 6.72 -13.90 1.95
CA PRO A 140 7.68 -13.03 1.26
C PRO A 140 9.10 -13.11 1.85
N GLU A 141 9.24 -13.78 3.00
CA GLU A 141 10.49 -14.11 3.67
C GLU A 141 11.11 -15.43 3.21
N THR A 142 10.39 -16.18 2.35
CA THR A 142 10.98 -17.35 1.68
C THR A 142 11.79 -16.92 0.46
N PRO A 143 12.99 -17.47 0.23
CA PRO A 143 13.74 -17.25 -1.01
C PRO A 143 13.02 -17.77 -2.26
N ASP A 144 11.95 -18.55 -2.11
CA ASP A 144 11.24 -19.19 -3.22
C ASP A 144 10.24 -18.26 -3.92
N LEU A 145 9.95 -17.08 -3.34
CA LEU A 145 9.18 -16.05 -4.04
C LEU A 145 10.05 -15.42 -5.13
N GLN A 146 9.78 -15.78 -6.39
CA GLN A 146 10.62 -15.48 -7.54
C GLN A 146 9.82 -14.91 -8.72
N GLY A 147 10.53 -14.27 -9.65
CA GLY A 147 9.96 -13.78 -10.91
C GLY A 147 8.84 -12.75 -10.72
N GLU A 148 7.74 -12.95 -11.46
CA GLU A 148 6.61 -12.00 -11.50
C GLU A 148 5.94 -11.82 -10.13
N GLN A 149 5.83 -12.87 -9.31
CA GLN A 149 5.18 -12.79 -7.99
C GLN A 149 5.94 -11.86 -7.04
N ARG A 150 7.26 -12.05 -6.98
CA ARG A 150 8.18 -11.16 -6.24
C ARG A 150 8.00 -9.73 -6.73
N GLN A 151 8.06 -9.50 -8.04
CA GLN A 151 7.95 -8.16 -8.60
C GLN A 151 6.61 -7.49 -8.28
N ARG A 152 5.49 -8.23 -8.37
CA ARG A 152 4.15 -7.70 -8.05
C ARG A 152 4.07 -7.21 -6.61
N TRP A 153 4.58 -8.01 -5.66
CA TRP A 153 4.55 -7.64 -4.24
C TRP A 153 5.49 -6.46 -3.93
N ILE A 154 6.65 -6.38 -4.58
CA ILE A 154 7.56 -5.22 -4.46
C ILE A 154 6.91 -3.96 -5.04
N ASN A 155 6.28 -4.04 -6.20
CA ASN A 155 5.59 -2.91 -6.83
C ASN A 155 4.44 -2.42 -5.96
N GLU A 156 3.65 -3.33 -5.39
CA GLU A 156 2.59 -2.98 -4.46
C GLU A 156 3.11 -2.24 -3.23
N ASN A 157 4.17 -2.74 -2.58
CA ASN A 157 4.80 -2.04 -1.46
C ASN A 157 5.35 -0.66 -1.88
N ALA A 158 5.90 -0.53 -3.08
CA ALA A 158 6.36 0.76 -3.59
C ALA A 158 5.21 1.76 -3.78
N PHE A 159 4.07 1.31 -4.30
CA PHE A 159 2.88 2.13 -4.43
C PHE A 159 2.36 2.57 -3.06
N ILE A 160 2.21 1.63 -2.13
CA ILE A 160 1.71 1.88 -0.78
C ILE A 160 2.64 2.84 -0.03
N ALA A 161 3.96 2.70 -0.18
CA ALA A 161 4.95 3.60 0.39
C ALA A 161 4.82 5.02 -0.18
N GLN A 162 4.73 5.17 -1.51
CA GLN A 162 4.54 6.48 -2.16
C GLN A 162 3.21 7.13 -1.74
N LEU A 163 2.14 6.35 -1.65
CA LEU A 163 0.83 6.82 -1.20
C LEU A 163 0.85 7.29 0.25
N THR A 164 1.49 6.51 1.12
CA THR A 164 1.72 6.82 2.54
C THR A 164 2.56 8.09 2.72
N GLN A 165 3.57 8.27 1.87
CA GLN A 165 4.38 9.49 1.85
C GLN A 165 3.53 10.71 1.44
N ALA A 166 2.64 10.56 0.47
CA ALA A 166 1.76 11.63 -0.03
C ALA A 166 0.60 12.00 0.90
N ALA A 167 0.23 11.14 1.85
CA ALA A 167 -0.87 11.37 2.77
C ALA A 167 -0.71 12.68 3.58
N ASN A 168 -1.78 13.44 3.77
CA ASN A 168 -1.71 14.67 4.58
C ASN A 168 -2.13 14.40 6.02
N ILE A 169 -1.21 13.84 6.80
CA ILE A 169 -1.47 13.34 8.15
C ILE A 169 -1.23 14.44 9.19
N SER A 170 -2.11 14.51 10.18
CA SER A 170 -1.93 15.37 11.35
C SER A 170 -1.21 14.59 12.45
N TYR A 171 -0.09 15.12 12.96
CA TYR A 171 0.58 14.60 14.16
C TYR A 171 0.13 15.31 15.44
N LYS A 172 -0.96 16.09 15.40
CA LYS A 172 -1.56 16.68 16.59
C LYS A 172 -2.29 15.60 17.38
N PRO A 173 -2.04 15.44 18.69
CA PRO A 173 -2.77 14.48 19.50
C PRO A 173 -4.30 14.72 19.48
N PRO A 174 -5.12 13.65 19.53
CA PRO A 174 -4.72 12.24 19.47
C PRO A 174 -4.23 11.87 18.06
N LEU A 175 -3.20 11.02 17.97
CA LEU A 175 -2.72 10.52 16.69
C LEU A 175 -3.77 9.61 16.04
N ASP A 176 -3.84 9.64 14.71
CA ASP A 176 -4.72 8.80 13.90
C ASP A 176 -4.48 7.30 14.19
N GLN A 177 -5.46 6.65 14.82
CA GLN A 177 -5.44 5.24 15.28
C GLN A 177 -6.82 4.59 15.14
N GLY A 178 -6.85 3.25 15.00
CA GLY A 178 -8.08 2.48 14.82
C GLY A 178 -8.89 2.98 13.63
N ASP A 179 -10.17 3.26 13.84
CA ASP A 179 -11.08 3.80 12.81
C ASP A 179 -10.73 5.23 12.33
N ASN A 180 -9.80 5.92 13.02
CA ASN A 180 -9.36 7.28 12.65
C ASN A 180 -8.11 7.29 11.76
N ILE A 181 -7.64 6.13 11.27
CA ILE A 181 -6.48 6.10 10.36
C ILE A 181 -6.82 6.81 9.06
N HIS A 182 -5.92 7.71 8.64
CA HIS A 182 -6.08 8.44 7.39
C HIS A 182 -6.27 7.49 6.18
N PRO A 183 -7.27 7.71 5.31
CA PRO A 183 -7.72 6.73 4.31
C PRO A 183 -6.67 6.19 3.34
N ILE A 184 -5.60 6.95 3.07
CA ILE A 184 -4.49 6.54 2.20
C ILE A 184 -3.14 6.42 2.93
N ASP A 185 -3.09 6.67 4.23
CA ASP A 185 -1.89 6.37 4.99
C ASP A 185 -1.88 4.90 5.41
N ARG A 186 -0.82 4.20 5.04
CA ARG A 186 -0.64 2.77 5.29
C ARG A 186 0.67 2.51 6.02
N SER A 187 1.11 3.47 6.83
CA SER A 187 2.32 3.36 7.64
C SER A 187 2.39 2.03 8.44
N TYR A 188 1.28 1.49 8.94
CA TYR A 188 1.26 0.18 9.60
C TYR A 188 1.78 -0.98 8.72
N ARG A 189 1.67 -0.89 7.38
CA ARG A 189 2.26 -1.87 6.45
C ARG A 189 3.77 -1.85 6.47
N ALA A 190 4.39 -0.67 6.62
CA ALA A 190 5.83 -0.56 6.79
C ALA A 190 6.30 -1.35 8.01
N LEU A 191 5.60 -1.22 9.15
CA LEU A 191 5.90 -1.99 10.36
C LEU A 191 5.78 -3.50 10.13
N ARG A 192 4.74 -3.96 9.41
CA ARG A 192 4.60 -5.38 9.04
C ARG A 192 5.77 -5.85 8.15
N VAL A 193 6.17 -5.05 7.16
CA VAL A 193 7.31 -5.39 6.29
C VAL A 193 8.63 -5.42 7.06
N PHE A 194 8.89 -4.41 7.90
CA PHE A 194 10.11 -4.36 8.72
C PHE A 194 10.15 -5.52 9.72
N LYS A 195 8.99 -5.92 10.25
CA LYS A 195 8.87 -7.12 11.07
C LYS A 195 9.37 -8.36 10.32
N LEU A 196 8.89 -8.58 9.09
CA LEU A 196 9.28 -9.72 8.26
C LEU A 196 10.76 -9.68 7.85
N ALA A 197 11.30 -8.48 7.59
CA ALA A 197 12.60 -8.33 6.93
C ALA A 197 13.77 -8.00 7.86
N LEU A 198 13.53 -7.24 8.92
CA LEU A 198 14.56 -6.65 9.78
C LEU A 198 14.46 -7.15 11.21
N GLU A 199 13.29 -7.63 11.62
CA GLU A 199 13.00 -8.15 12.95
C GLU A 199 12.74 -9.64 12.99
N ASN A 200 13.05 -10.35 11.90
CA ASN A 200 12.98 -11.79 11.82
C ASN A 200 14.35 -12.39 12.16
N ASP A 201 14.43 -13.15 13.25
CA ASP A 201 15.60 -13.94 13.65
C ASP A 201 15.42 -15.45 13.43
N ASP A 202 14.23 -15.88 13.00
CA ASP A 202 13.96 -17.27 12.62
C ASP A 202 14.68 -17.64 11.32
N ILE A 203 14.96 -16.66 10.47
CA ILE A 203 15.67 -16.81 9.19
C ILE A 203 17.05 -16.17 9.27
N PRO A 204 18.14 -16.90 8.95
CA PRO A 204 19.49 -16.32 8.93
C PRO A 204 19.61 -15.12 7.98
N MET A 205 20.30 -14.06 8.42
CA MET A 205 20.46 -12.82 7.64
C MET A 205 20.96 -13.03 6.19
N PRO A 206 21.93 -13.92 5.89
CA PRO A 206 22.34 -14.17 4.50
C PRO A 206 21.24 -14.71 3.60
N THR A 207 20.24 -15.39 4.18
CA THR A 207 19.04 -15.86 3.48
C THR A 207 18.02 -14.75 3.39
N LEU A 208 17.72 -14.11 4.53
CA LEU A 208 16.73 -13.04 4.64
C LEU A 208 17.05 -11.85 3.73
N ALA A 209 18.32 -11.50 3.59
CA ALA A 209 18.78 -10.42 2.73
C ALA A 209 18.47 -10.62 1.25
N ARG A 210 18.14 -11.86 0.82
CA ARG A 210 17.79 -12.21 -0.56
C ARG A 210 16.29 -12.42 -0.78
N THR A 211 15.46 -12.03 0.18
CA THR A 211 14.00 -12.23 0.14
C THR A 211 13.27 -11.03 -0.45
N ALA A 212 11.99 -11.23 -0.80
CA ALA A 212 11.13 -10.12 -1.19
C ALA A 212 10.88 -9.17 0.00
N ALA A 213 10.76 -9.70 1.22
CA ALA A 213 10.60 -8.91 2.44
C ALA A 213 11.72 -7.87 2.59
N MET A 214 12.98 -8.26 2.40
CA MET A 214 14.13 -7.33 2.46
C MET A 214 14.07 -6.25 1.36
N GLU A 215 13.71 -6.62 0.13
CA GLU A 215 13.53 -5.64 -0.94
C GLU A 215 12.41 -4.65 -0.61
N ALA A 216 11.26 -5.12 -0.13
CA ALA A 216 10.16 -4.24 0.23
C ALA A 216 10.54 -3.31 1.39
N ALA A 217 11.32 -3.80 2.37
CA ALA A 217 11.82 -2.96 3.46
C ALA A 217 12.69 -1.82 2.91
N CYS A 218 13.60 -2.11 1.98
CA CYS A 218 14.40 -1.08 1.31
C CYS A 218 13.52 -0.09 0.54
N ILE A 219 12.52 -0.58 -0.19
CA ILE A 219 11.55 0.23 -0.94
C ILE A 219 10.76 1.19 -0.04
N TRP A 220 10.36 0.75 1.16
CA TRP A 220 9.71 1.61 2.15
C TRP A 220 10.61 2.77 2.58
N PHE A 221 11.90 2.53 2.79
CA PHE A 221 12.83 3.61 3.10
C PHE A 221 13.10 4.51 1.88
N ILE A 222 13.18 3.97 0.67
CA ILE A 222 13.41 4.76 -0.54
C ILE A 222 12.24 5.72 -0.82
N TYR A 223 11.01 5.22 -0.76
CA TYR A 223 9.83 6.02 -1.15
C TYR A 223 9.14 6.74 0.02
N ALA A 224 9.37 6.31 1.26
CA ALA A 224 8.66 6.83 2.42
C ALA A 224 9.52 7.07 3.68
N ALA A 225 10.87 7.14 3.57
CA ALA A 225 11.72 7.40 4.75
C ALA A 225 11.29 8.63 5.55
N ALA A 226 10.89 9.72 4.89
CA ALA A 226 10.48 10.94 5.60
C ALA A 226 9.21 10.70 6.43
N ARG A 227 8.21 10.00 5.88
CA ARG A 227 7.01 9.59 6.61
C ARG A 227 7.33 8.64 7.77
N VAL A 228 8.16 7.63 7.52
CA VAL A 228 8.56 6.65 8.55
C VAL A 228 9.27 7.38 9.68
N TRP A 229 10.19 8.30 9.37
CA TRP A 229 10.88 9.09 10.36
C TRP A 229 9.95 10.07 11.10
N ASP A 230 9.01 10.71 10.42
CA ASP A 230 7.98 11.52 11.09
C ASP A 230 7.20 10.70 12.11
N ASN A 231 6.77 9.50 11.74
CA ASN A 231 6.10 8.60 12.67
C ASN A 231 6.99 8.28 13.88
N VAL A 232 8.29 8.09 13.71
CA VAL A 232 9.26 7.91 14.80
C VAL A 232 9.38 9.16 15.68
N ARG A 233 9.52 10.34 15.05
CA ARG A 233 9.65 11.62 15.76
C ARG A 233 8.45 11.94 16.65
N TYR A 234 7.25 11.62 16.16
CA TYR A 234 6.00 11.87 16.87
C TYR A 234 5.50 10.68 17.69
N GLY A 235 6.25 9.58 17.75
CA GLY A 235 5.93 8.41 18.57
C GLY A 235 4.62 7.73 18.17
N ARG A 236 4.36 7.63 16.87
CA ARG A 236 3.13 7.03 16.35
C ARG A 236 3.11 5.53 16.61
N ASN A 237 2.02 5.07 17.22
CA ASN A 237 1.78 3.66 17.51
C ASN A 237 0.45 3.20 16.91
N TYR A 238 0.31 1.87 16.82
CA TYR A 238 -0.90 1.17 16.42
C TYR A 238 -1.13 0.06 17.43
N ASP A 239 -2.38 -0.38 17.58
CA ASP A 239 -2.64 -1.56 18.37
C ASP A 239 -1.93 -2.77 17.74
N PRO A 240 -1.02 -3.45 18.46
CA PRO A 240 -0.31 -4.60 17.93
C PRO A 240 -1.25 -5.78 17.59
N GLU A 241 -2.36 -5.93 18.31
CA GLU A 241 -3.33 -7.01 18.09
C GLU A 241 -4.14 -6.77 16.82
N ASP A 242 -4.60 -5.53 16.60
CA ASP A 242 -5.41 -5.20 15.43
C ASP A 242 -4.58 -5.07 14.15
N PHE A 243 -3.35 -4.55 14.24
CA PHE A 243 -2.54 -4.18 13.06
C PHE A 243 -1.32 -5.08 12.82
N GLY A 244 -1.00 -6.00 13.73
CA GLY A 244 0.17 -6.87 13.62
C GLY A 244 1.50 -6.10 13.67
N THR A 245 1.53 -4.96 14.38
CA THR A 245 2.66 -4.00 14.38
C THR A 245 3.65 -4.17 15.53
N GLY A 246 3.41 -5.19 16.36
CA GLY A 246 4.32 -5.60 17.43
C GLY A 246 5.71 -6.02 16.91
N PRO A 247 6.66 -6.26 17.81
CA PRO A 247 8.02 -6.68 17.45
C PRO A 247 8.02 -8.04 16.72
N GLY A 248 9.03 -8.24 15.88
CA GLY A 248 9.15 -9.44 15.04
C GLY A 248 9.72 -10.69 15.71
N CYS A 249 10.60 -10.53 16.70
CA CYS A 249 11.26 -11.64 17.38
C CYS A 249 11.31 -11.42 18.91
N GLU A 250 11.64 -12.48 19.66
CA GLU A 250 11.76 -12.43 21.12
C GLU A 250 12.79 -11.38 21.61
N ALA A 251 13.92 -11.26 20.90
CA ALA A 251 14.98 -10.30 21.24
C ALA A 251 14.48 -8.84 21.18
N PHE A 252 13.57 -8.55 20.23
CA PHE A 252 12.95 -7.22 20.11
C PHE A 252 11.69 -7.09 20.98
N ALA A 253 10.99 -8.19 21.29
CA ALA A 253 9.88 -8.18 22.24
C ALA A 253 10.31 -7.68 23.63
N ALA A 254 11.53 -8.01 24.06
CA ALA A 254 12.10 -7.51 25.31
C ALA A 254 12.26 -5.98 25.35
N ARG A 255 12.25 -5.29 24.20
CA ARG A 255 12.37 -3.83 24.11
C ARG A 255 11.03 -3.09 24.31
N GLY A 256 9.91 -3.81 24.27
CA GLY A 256 8.58 -3.26 24.58
C GLY A 256 8.01 -2.30 23.53
N TRP A 257 8.48 -2.37 22.29
CA TRP A 257 8.07 -1.46 21.22
C TRP A 257 6.58 -1.60 20.87
N LYS A 258 5.90 -0.46 20.66
CA LYS A 258 4.46 -0.40 20.31
C LYS A 258 4.18 0.20 18.93
N GLY A 259 5.21 0.61 18.21
CA GLY A 259 5.06 1.27 16.92
C GLY A 259 6.38 1.82 16.43
N TYR A 260 6.36 3.08 16.03
CA TYR A 260 7.54 3.80 15.56
C TYR A 260 8.28 4.45 16.73
N GLU A 261 9.47 3.92 17.01
CA GLU A 261 10.32 4.35 18.10
C GLU A 261 11.75 4.57 17.62
N ARG A 262 12.47 5.49 18.27
CA ARG A 262 13.83 5.87 17.85
C ARG A 262 14.79 4.68 17.89
N ASP A 263 14.76 3.92 18.97
CA ASP A 263 15.58 2.71 19.13
C ASP A 263 15.24 1.65 18.06
N ARG A 264 13.97 1.54 17.68
CA ARG A 264 13.50 0.65 16.60
C ARG A 264 14.02 1.07 15.24
N TRP A 265 14.03 2.37 14.95
CA TRP A 265 14.63 2.94 13.74
C TRP A 265 16.13 2.67 13.64
N GLU A 266 16.86 2.82 14.75
CA GLU A 266 18.30 2.52 14.82
C GLU A 266 18.56 1.04 14.55
N ALA A 267 17.78 0.14 15.19
CA ALA A 267 17.86 -1.30 14.95
C ALA A 267 17.60 -1.68 13.49
N TRP A 268 16.61 -1.08 12.83
CA TRP A 268 16.37 -1.30 11.39
C TRP A 268 17.57 -0.90 10.54
N GLY A 269 18.20 0.24 10.83
CA GLY A 269 19.40 0.68 10.15
C GLY A 269 20.60 -0.25 10.37
N GLU A 270 20.76 -0.80 11.59
CA GLU A 270 21.78 -1.81 11.88
C GLU A 270 21.55 -3.11 11.09
N ARG A 271 20.30 -3.58 11.02
CA ARG A 271 19.93 -4.81 10.29
C ARG A 271 20.13 -4.67 8.78
N LEU A 272 19.85 -3.49 8.21
CA LEU A 272 20.21 -3.20 6.82
C LEU A 272 21.73 -3.25 6.59
N ARG A 273 22.55 -2.68 7.50
CA ARG A 273 24.01 -2.75 7.38
C ARG A 273 24.54 -4.18 7.54
N GLU A 274 23.93 -4.98 8.40
CA GLU A 274 24.22 -6.41 8.54
C GLU A 274 23.92 -7.14 7.22
N ALA A 275 22.70 -6.98 6.69
CA ALA A 275 22.28 -7.53 5.40
C ALA A 275 23.25 -7.16 4.28
N ARG A 276 23.64 -5.88 4.22
CA ARG A 276 24.61 -5.34 3.24
C ARG A 276 25.96 -6.05 3.30
N GLY A 277 26.40 -6.48 4.47
CA GLY A 277 27.68 -7.16 4.67
C GLY A 277 27.66 -8.64 4.30
N VAL A 278 26.48 -9.25 4.15
CA VAL A 278 26.34 -10.72 3.96
C VAL A 278 25.50 -11.16 2.75
N CYS A 279 24.82 -10.25 2.05
CA CYS A 279 23.91 -10.62 0.96
C CYS A 279 24.62 -11.15 -0.29
N GLY A 280 25.79 -10.58 -0.64
CA GLY A 280 26.62 -11.01 -1.76
C GLY A 280 25.97 -10.91 -3.14
N ASP A 281 24.92 -10.09 -3.27
CA ASP A 281 24.17 -9.82 -4.50
C ASP A 281 24.24 -8.33 -4.82
N GLU A 282 24.92 -7.95 -5.90
CA GLU A 282 25.22 -6.54 -6.22
C GLU A 282 23.97 -5.67 -6.36
N ARG A 283 22.86 -6.22 -6.88
CA ARG A 283 21.60 -5.48 -7.04
C ARG A 283 21.00 -5.18 -5.67
N MET A 284 20.92 -6.17 -4.80
CA MET A 284 20.41 -6.01 -3.45
C MET A 284 21.32 -5.08 -2.62
N GLU A 285 22.64 -5.21 -2.77
CA GLU A 285 23.61 -4.32 -2.15
C GLU A 285 23.34 -2.85 -2.50
N GLY A 286 23.17 -2.54 -3.79
CA GLY A 286 22.83 -1.20 -4.25
C GLY A 286 21.49 -0.70 -3.69
N LEU A 287 20.48 -1.57 -3.60
CA LEU A 287 19.18 -1.23 -3.03
C LEU A 287 19.26 -0.92 -1.53
N ILE A 288 20.06 -1.69 -0.77
CA ILE A 288 20.30 -1.43 0.65
C ILE A 288 21.07 -0.13 0.85
N ASP A 289 22.11 0.11 0.05
CA ASP A 289 22.90 1.35 0.11
C ASP A 289 22.01 2.58 -0.16
N GLU A 290 21.09 2.49 -1.13
CA GLU A 290 20.11 3.53 -1.41
C GLU A 290 19.16 3.75 -0.23
N ALA A 291 18.58 2.69 0.33
CA ALA A 291 17.70 2.75 1.50
C ALA A 291 18.38 3.40 2.72
N LEU A 292 19.61 2.99 3.04
CA LEU A 292 20.43 3.60 4.10
C LEU A 292 20.71 5.08 3.82
N GLY A 293 20.93 5.44 2.56
CA GLY A 293 21.09 6.83 2.12
C GLY A 293 19.84 7.69 2.38
N PHE A 294 18.64 7.18 2.09
CA PHE A 294 17.38 7.87 2.38
C PHE A 294 17.12 7.96 3.89
N MET A 295 17.41 6.90 4.66
CA MET A 295 17.31 6.93 6.12
C MET A 295 18.21 8.01 6.73
N GLY A 296 19.46 8.13 6.27
CA GLY A 296 20.38 9.16 6.76
C GLY A 296 19.85 10.58 6.53
N ARG A 297 19.38 10.87 5.31
CA ARG A 297 18.93 12.22 4.89
C ARG A 297 17.75 12.78 5.68
N VAL A 298 16.92 11.93 6.27
CA VAL A 298 15.69 12.39 6.97
C VAL A 298 15.91 12.67 8.45
N VAL A 299 17.02 12.18 9.01
CA VAL A 299 17.40 12.40 10.41
C VAL A 299 18.13 13.74 10.59
N ASP A 300 18.88 14.14 9.56
CA ASP A 300 19.61 15.42 9.46
C ASP A 300 18.65 16.62 9.33
#